data_AF-A0A8T3LKT8-F1
#
_entry.id   AF-A0A8T3LKT8-F1
#
_cell.length_a   1.000
_cell.length_b   1.000
_cell.length_c   1.000
_cell.angle_alpha   90.00
_cell.angle_beta   90.00
_cell.angle_gamma   90.00
#
_symmetry.space_group_name_H-M   'P 1'
#
loop_
_entity.id
_entity.type
_entity.pdbx_description
1 polymer ?
#
loop_
_entity_poly.entity_id
_entity_poly.type
_entity_poly.pdbx_seq_one_letter_code
_entity_poly.pdbx_strand_id
1 'polypeptide(L)'
;MGEILDAASAGERILIERDHRPLAYLLSVEDGKRIDEDREARIQRSLNALDALEELRERLSRAYSPPDDGLTEAAWLHQERESRADRIEDAIRSIDEVGISSDERVP
;
A
#
# COMPACT_ATOMS: atom_id res chain seq x y z
N MET A 1 -3.81 -12.78 -40.45
CA MET A 1 -4.28 -13.15 -39.10
C MET A 1 -3.47 -14.28 -38.51
N GLY A 2 -3.21 -15.39 -39.24
CA GLY A 2 -2.46 -16.55 -38.74
C GLY A 2 -1.05 -16.24 -38.20
N GLU A 3 -0.22 -15.51 -38.96
CA GLU A 3 1.17 -15.20 -38.53
C GLU A 3 1.24 -14.40 -37.22
N ILE A 4 0.28 -13.52 -36.97
CA ILE A 4 0.23 -12.71 -35.73
C ILE A 4 -0.11 -13.61 -34.53
N LEU A 5 -0.99 -14.58 -34.72
CA LEU A 5 -1.35 -15.55 -33.68
C LEU A 5 -0.20 -16.52 -33.43
N ASP A 6 0.52 -16.95 -34.47
CA ASP A 6 1.70 -17.80 -34.33
C ASP A 6 2.83 -17.08 -33.58
N ALA A 7 3.08 -15.80 -33.90
CA ALA A 7 4.05 -14.97 -33.18
C ALA A 7 3.68 -14.81 -31.70
N ALA A 8 2.42 -14.52 -31.39
CA ALA A 8 1.96 -14.45 -30.00
C ALA A 8 2.04 -15.80 -29.28
N SER A 9 1.75 -16.90 -29.97
CA SER A 9 1.87 -18.26 -29.43
C SER A 9 3.33 -18.66 -29.18
N ALA A 10 4.27 -18.14 -29.97
CA ALA A 10 5.72 -18.28 -29.77
C ALA A 10 6.26 -17.44 -28.58
N GLY A 11 5.39 -16.67 -27.90
CA GLY A 11 5.72 -15.89 -26.72
C GLY A 11 5.97 -14.40 -26.98
N GLU A 12 5.75 -13.92 -28.20
CA GLU A 12 5.84 -12.48 -28.48
C GLU A 12 4.63 -11.73 -27.92
N ARG A 13 4.88 -10.55 -27.35
CA ARG A 13 3.82 -9.67 -26.84
C ARG A 13 3.52 -8.61 -27.87
N ILE A 14 2.32 -8.65 -28.44
CA ILE A 14 1.95 -7.76 -29.55
C ILE A 14 1.00 -6.69 -29.02
N LEU A 15 1.41 -5.42 -29.10
CA LEU A 15 0.56 -4.29 -28.79
C LEU A 15 -0.39 -4.01 -29.96
N ILE A 16 -1.69 -4.04 -29.69
CA ILE A 16 -2.74 -3.65 -30.63
C ILE A 16 -3.03 -2.17 -30.38
N GLU A 17 -2.78 -1.35 -31.39
CA GLU A 17 -3.07 0.09 -31.36
C GLU A 17 -4.24 0.45 -32.29
N ARG A 18 -4.96 1.51 -31.92
CA ARG A 18 -5.93 2.18 -32.78
C ARG A 18 -5.70 3.69 -32.70
N ASP A 19 -5.55 4.36 -33.83
CA ASP A 19 -5.30 5.81 -33.88
C ASP A 19 -4.09 6.23 -33.01
N HIS A 20 -3.01 5.44 -33.04
CA HIS A 20 -1.80 5.60 -32.21
C HIS A 20 -2.05 5.54 -30.69
N ARG A 21 -3.16 4.93 -30.27
CA ARG A 21 -3.47 4.68 -28.87
C ARG A 21 -3.43 3.19 -28.57
N PRO A 22 -2.75 2.77 -27.49
CA PRO A 22 -2.74 1.38 -27.07
C PRO A 22 -4.16 0.94 -26.68
N LEU A 23 -4.63 -0.16 -27.26
CA LEU A 23 -5.97 -0.70 -27.04
C LEU A 23 -5.92 -2.01 -26.25
N ALA A 24 -5.06 -2.94 -26.67
CA ALA A 24 -4.95 -4.26 -26.07
C ALA A 24 -3.55 -4.86 -26.29
N TYR A 25 -3.20 -5.88 -25.51
CA TYR A 25 -2.05 -6.75 -25.79
C TYR A 25 -2.55 -8.13 -26.18
N LEU A 26 -1.98 -8.69 -27.24
CA LEU A 26 -2.11 -10.10 -27.59
C LEU A 26 -0.91 -10.84 -26.96
N LEU A 27 -1.21 -11.89 -26.20
CA LEU A 27 -0.27 -12.71 -25.46
C LEU A 27 -0.53 -14.19 -25.74
N SER A 28 0.45 -15.04 -25.47
CA SER A 28 0.22 -16.49 -25.42
C SER A 28 -0.77 -16.84 -24.30
N VAL A 29 -1.47 -17.96 -24.46
CA VAL A 29 -2.41 -18.46 -23.45
C VAL A 29 -1.71 -18.76 -22.13
N GLU A 30 -0.47 -19.25 -22.19
CA GLU A 30 0.34 -19.56 -21.01
C GLU A 30 0.72 -18.29 -20.24
N ASP A 31 1.14 -17.24 -20.94
CA ASP A 31 1.45 -15.94 -20.32
C ASP A 31 0.19 -15.29 -19.73
N GLY A 32 -0.94 -15.39 -20.41
CA GLY A 32 -2.23 -14.94 -19.88
C GLY A 32 -2.58 -15.63 -18.56
N LYS A 33 -2.45 -16.96 -18.50
CA LYS A 33 -2.70 -17.74 -17.28
C LYS A 33 -1.78 -17.35 -16.12
N ARG A 34 -0.49 -17.16 -16.37
CA ARG A 34 0.47 -16.73 -15.33
C ARG A 34 0.08 -15.39 -14.72
N ILE A 35 -0.36 -14.43 -15.56
CA ILE A 35 -0.80 -13.10 -15.09
C ILE A 35 -2.07 -13.22 -14.23
N ASP A 36 -3.01 -14.06 -14.63
CA ASP A 36 -4.24 -14.30 -13.86
C ASP A 36 -3.96 -15.03 -12.53
N GLU A 37 -3.10 -16.05 -12.53
CA GLU A 37 -2.64 -16.74 -11.32
C GLU A 37 -1.94 -15.77 -10.35
N ASP A 38 -1.08 -14.88 -10.86
CA ASP A 38 -0.45 -13.82 -10.07
C ASP A 38 -1.46 -12.84 -9.46
N ARG A 39 -2.56 -12.57 -10.17
CA ARG A 39 -3.66 -11.74 -9.69
C ARG A 39 -4.41 -12.43 -8.56
N GLU A 40 -4.78 -13.69 -8.73
CA GLU A 40 -5.44 -14.49 -7.68
C GLU A 40 -4.55 -14.61 -6.44
N ALA A 41 -3.26 -14.93 -6.62
CA ALA A 41 -2.30 -15.01 -5.52
C ALA A 41 -2.12 -13.66 -4.80
N ARG A 42 -2.19 -12.53 -5.52
CA ARG A 42 -2.15 -11.20 -4.92
C ARG A 42 -3.40 -10.92 -4.10
N ILE A 43 -4.58 -11.24 -4.63
CA ILE A 43 -5.85 -11.09 -3.91
C ILE A 43 -5.83 -11.95 -2.64
N GLN A 44 -5.42 -13.21 -2.74
CA GLN A 44 -5.36 -14.11 -1.58
C GLN A 44 -4.39 -13.59 -0.51
N ARG A 45 -3.22 -13.06 -0.90
CA ARG A 45 -2.29 -12.43 0.05
C ARG A 45 -2.92 -11.23 0.76
N SER A 46 -3.66 -10.40 0.04
CA SER A 46 -4.37 -9.26 0.64
C SER A 46 -5.47 -9.71 1.60
N LEU A 47 -6.24 -10.75 1.24
CA LEU A 47 -7.27 -11.31 2.12
C LEU A 47 -6.65 -11.88 3.41
N ASN A 48 -5.59 -12.69 3.30
CA ASN A 48 -4.90 -13.23 4.47
C ASN A 48 -4.33 -12.11 5.38
N ALA A 49 -3.89 -10.99 4.81
CA ALA A 49 -3.43 -9.85 5.58
C ALA A 49 -4.57 -9.15 6.33
N LEU A 50 -5.76 -9.06 5.73
CA LEU A 50 -6.96 -8.55 6.39
C LEU A 50 -7.40 -9.46 7.54
N ASP A 51 -7.41 -10.78 7.31
CA ASP A 51 -7.75 -11.76 8.35
C ASP A 51 -6.79 -11.64 9.55
N ALA A 52 -5.49 -11.51 9.30
CA ALA A 52 -4.49 -11.32 10.36
C ALA A 52 -4.69 -10.01 11.15
N LEU A 53 -5.14 -8.93 10.48
CA LEU A 53 -5.49 -7.67 11.16
C LEU A 53 -6.75 -7.83 12.02
N GLU A 54 -7.73 -8.60 11.57
CA GLU A 54 -8.93 -8.89 12.34
C GLU A 54 -8.63 -9.73 13.58
N GLU A 55 -7.82 -10.79 13.45
CA GLU A 55 -7.35 -11.57 14.60
C GLU A 55 -6.57 -10.72 15.61
N LEU A 56 -5.73 -9.80 15.12
CA LEU A 56 -5.00 -8.86 15.96
C LEU A 56 -5.97 -7.93 16.72
N ARG A 57 -6.97 -7.38 16.02
CA ARG A 57 -8.01 -6.56 16.62
C ARG A 57 -8.75 -7.31 17.73
N GLU A 58 -9.16 -8.56 17.49
CA GLU A 58 -9.85 -9.37 18.49
C GLU A 58 -8.98 -9.71 19.71
N ARG A 59 -7.68 -9.89 19.50
CA ARG A 59 -6.74 -10.13 20.59
C ARG A 59 -6.59 -8.87 21.44
N LEU A 60 -6.47 -7.71 20.79
CA LEU A 60 -6.34 -6.41 21.46
C LEU A 60 -7.61 -6.03 22.22
N SER A 61 -8.79 -6.24 21.64
CA SER A 61 -10.07 -5.94 22.31
C SER A 61 -10.31 -6.81 23.54
N ARG A 62 -9.79 -8.04 23.56
CA ARG A 62 -9.82 -8.91 24.75
C ARG A 62 -8.80 -8.52 25.81
N ALA A 63 -7.61 -8.09 25.39
CA ALA A 63 -6.53 -7.73 26.31
C ALA A 63 -6.71 -6.33 26.91
N TYR A 64 -7.35 -5.42 26.17
CA TYR A 64 -7.53 -4.02 26.54
C TYR A 64 -9.01 -3.67 26.49
N SER A 65 -9.57 -3.40 27.66
CA SER A 65 -10.86 -2.73 27.75
C SER A 65 -10.66 -1.27 27.31
N PRO A 66 -11.48 -0.73 26.39
CA PRO A 66 -11.42 0.68 26.07
C PRO A 66 -11.65 1.50 27.35
N PRO A 67 -10.92 2.62 27.54
CA PRO A 67 -11.14 3.50 28.67
C PRO A 67 -12.59 4.04 28.66
N ASP A 68 -13.22 4.06 29.83
CA ASP A 68 -14.54 4.67 30.02
C ASP A 68 -14.38 6.18 30.23
N ASP A 69 -14.01 6.87 29.17
CA ASP A 69 -13.79 8.31 29.15
C ASP A 69 -14.95 9.10 28.52
N GLY A 70 -16.06 8.40 28.23
CA GLY A 70 -17.27 8.98 27.64
C GLY A 70 -17.10 9.47 26.20
N LEU A 71 -15.96 9.22 25.57
CA LEU A 71 -15.71 9.62 24.19
C LEU A 71 -16.30 8.60 23.21
N THR A 72 -16.84 9.10 22.10
CA THR A 72 -17.20 8.25 20.96
C THR A 72 -15.94 7.83 20.21
N GLU A 73 -16.01 6.74 19.42
CA GLU A 73 -14.88 6.29 18.58
C GLU A 73 -14.36 7.40 17.66
N ALA A 74 -15.26 8.23 17.12
CA ALA A 74 -14.90 9.35 16.27
C ALA A 74 -14.14 10.44 17.03
N ALA A 75 -14.54 10.74 18.27
CA ALA A 75 -13.84 11.70 19.13
C ALA A 75 -12.45 11.18 19.51
N TRP A 76 -12.33 9.90 19.84
CA TRP A 76 -11.05 9.22 20.06
C TRP A 76 -10.11 9.33 18.86
N LEU A 77 -10.61 9.05 17.66
CA LEU A 77 -9.81 9.12 16.43
C LEU A 77 -9.34 10.55 16.14
N HIS A 78 -10.19 11.55 16.39
CA HIS A 78 -9.83 12.94 16.21
C HIS A 78 -8.73 13.36 17.20
N GLN A 79 -8.89 13.02 18.47
CA GLN A 79 -7.90 13.33 19.51
C GLN A 79 -6.54 12.68 19.24
N GLU A 80 -6.51 11.42 18.82
CA GLU A 80 -5.24 10.74 18.47
C GLU A 80 -4.57 11.41 17.25
N ARG A 81 -5.34 11.91 16.29
CA ARG A 81 -4.79 12.63 15.12
C ARG A 81 -4.14 13.94 15.51
N GLU A 82 -4.80 14.74 16.35
CA GLU A 82 -4.24 15.99 16.87
C GLU A 82 -2.97 15.70 17.69
N SER A 83 -3.05 14.77 18.64
CA SER A 83 -1.90 14.38 19.48
C SER A 83 -0.73 13.82 18.67
N ARG A 84 -1.00 13.21 17.52
CA ARG A 84 0.03 12.75 16.58
C ARG A 84 0.63 13.90 15.80
N ALA A 85 -0.17 14.89 15.38
CA ALA A 85 0.34 16.08 14.71
C ALA A 85 1.29 16.85 15.64
N ASP A 86 0.90 17.04 16.90
CA ASP A 86 1.72 17.70 17.91
C ASP A 86 3.07 16.98 18.12
N ARG A 87 3.05 15.64 18.27
CA ARG A 87 4.28 14.83 18.39
C ARG A 87 5.19 14.95 17.17
N ILE A 88 4.63 15.08 15.97
CA ILE A 88 5.41 15.27 14.75
C ILE A 88 6.03 16.67 14.73
N GLU A 89 5.27 17.70 15.10
CA GLU A 89 5.78 19.07 15.17
C GLU A 89 6.90 19.21 16.21
N ASP A 90 6.72 18.63 17.40
CA ASP A 90 7.75 18.62 18.43
C ASP A 90 9.00 17.85 17.98
N ALA A 91 8.83 16.73 17.27
CA ALA A 91 9.95 16.00 16.69
C ALA A 91 10.71 16.86 15.64
N ILE A 92 10.00 17.58 14.78
CA ILE A 92 10.62 18.51 13.81
C ILE A 92 11.39 19.61 14.54
N ARG A 93 10.77 20.27 15.53
CA ARG A 93 11.41 21.31 16.33
C ARG A 93 12.68 20.81 17.02
N SER A 94 12.64 19.60 17.58
CA SER A 94 13.81 18.97 18.21
C SER A 94 14.96 18.71 17.23
N ILE A 95 14.65 18.42 15.96
CA ILE A 95 15.66 18.23 14.91
C ILE A 95 16.29 19.57 14.52
N ASP A 96 15.48 20.63 14.37
CA ASP A 96 15.98 21.98 14.05
C ASP A 96 16.87 22.55 15.15
N GLU A 97 16.51 22.35 16.43
CA GLU A 97 17.33 22.76 17.58
C GLU A 97 18.68 22.03 17.66
N VAL A 98 18.73 20.75 17.25
CA VAL A 98 19.97 19.98 17.17
C VAL A 98 20.81 20.36 15.94
N GLY A 99 20.15 20.71 14.83
CA GLY A 99 20.79 21.14 13.58
C GLY A 99 21.50 22.50 13.69
N ILE A 100 20.94 23.44 14.45
CA ILE A 100 21.52 24.79 14.66
C ILE A 100 22.77 24.74 15.58
N SER A 101 22.89 23.73 16.46
CA SER A 101 24.02 23.59 17.39
C SER A 101 25.34 23.13 16.72
N SER A 102 25.28 22.62 15.49
CA SER A 102 26.47 22.05 14.82
C SER A 102 27.23 23.04 13.92
N ASP A 103 26.74 24.28 13.74
CA ASP A 103 27.31 25.26 12.79
C ASP A 103 28.07 26.43 13.45
N GLU A 104 28.29 26.41 14.77
CA GLU A 104 29.01 27.48 15.48
C GLU A 104 30.19 26.98 16.32
N ARG A 105 31.08 26.16 15.75
CA ARG A 105 32.43 25.95 16.32
C ARG A 105 33.46 25.57 15.25
N VAL A 106 33.96 26.58 14.53
CA VAL A 106 35.29 26.52 13.89
C VAL A 106 35.99 27.88 14.00
N PRO A 107 36.99 28.02 14.89
CA PRO A 107 38.19 28.80 14.62
C PRO A 107 39.31 27.91 14.03
#